data_AF-A0A5B9E4V6-F1
#
_entry.id   AF-A0A5B9E4V6-F1
#
_cell.length_a   1.000
_cell.length_b   1.000
_cell.length_c   1.000
_cell.angle_alpha   90.00
_cell.angle_beta   90.00
_cell.angle_gamma   90.00
#
_symmetry.space_group_name_H-M   'P 1'
#
loop_
_entity.id
_entity.type
_entity.pdbx_description
1 polymer ?
#
loop_
_entity_poly.entity_id
_entity_poly.type
_entity_poly.pdbx_seq_one_letter_code
_entity_poly.pdbx_strand_id
1 'polypeptide(L)'
;MKHYSEEDLIAYQMGESSEARSIGEHLEQCEECATLAESVAQTLRVFSAEPVPMRTPVDMDLSWQRLRGNLAVLEAAPKKKRWFSLWVWPAAGALTAAVVVMIVLGLRIRHAEQPAGGQETTTQRASVTDVLKSLVGRHQQAHPINGHGPLTDVPSDDPQISAHLDSAERLLTTVNHEEGPLDEATRAQAHDLLLKNAVYTQTARDRGDLAEAVVLDNLGRVLIGLDHAPETPKSTWQLRLEMNTDGLLLDLRVLRQNDEHSSSR
;
A
#
# COMPACT_ATOMS: atom_id res chain seq x y z
N MET A 1 -45.02 30.60 -16.95
CA MET A 1 -44.92 29.32 -17.70
C MET A 1 -44.44 28.25 -16.71
N LYS A 2 -44.51 26.97 -17.04
CA LYS A 2 -44.00 25.92 -16.13
C LYS A 2 -42.49 25.81 -16.34
N HIS A 3 -41.71 26.06 -15.29
CA HIS A 3 -40.25 25.91 -15.30
C HIS A 3 -39.88 24.48 -14.92
N TYR A 4 -38.73 24.01 -15.40
CA TYR A 4 -38.14 22.75 -14.97
C TYR A 4 -37.51 22.89 -13.58
N SER A 5 -37.54 21.81 -12.79
CA SER A 5 -36.88 21.81 -11.49
C SER A 5 -35.37 21.68 -11.66
N GLU A 6 -34.63 21.95 -10.59
CA GLU A 6 -33.16 21.80 -10.60
C GLU A 6 -32.75 20.34 -10.88
N GLU A 7 -33.48 19.38 -10.33
CA GLU A 7 -33.24 17.95 -10.53
C GLU A 7 -33.40 17.53 -12.00
N ASP A 8 -34.40 18.08 -12.70
CA ASP A 8 -34.60 17.83 -14.13
C ASP A 8 -33.42 18.37 -14.97
N LEU A 9 -32.87 19.53 -14.58
CA LEU A 9 -31.71 20.14 -15.24
C LEU A 9 -30.41 19.40 -14.92
N ILE A 10 -30.25 18.88 -13.71
CA ILE A 10 -29.14 17.99 -13.35
C ILE A 10 -29.19 16.71 -14.20
N ALA A 11 -30.35 16.06 -14.28
CA ALA A 11 -30.54 14.87 -15.11
C ALA A 11 -30.28 15.17 -16.59
N TYR A 12 -30.68 16.34 -17.09
CA TYR A 12 -30.37 16.80 -18.44
C TYR A 12 -28.85 16.94 -18.66
N GLN A 13 -28.14 17.59 -17.74
CA GLN A 13 -26.70 17.85 -17.86
C GLN A 13 -25.86 16.57 -17.75
N MET A 14 -26.32 15.58 -16.99
CA MET A 14 -25.71 14.25 -16.87
C MET A 14 -26.06 13.32 -18.04
N GLY A 15 -26.96 13.73 -18.94
CA GLY A 15 -27.43 12.88 -20.05
C GLY A 15 -28.39 11.76 -19.63
N GLU A 16 -28.97 11.85 -18.44
CA GLU A 16 -29.86 10.85 -17.83
C GLU A 16 -31.35 11.19 -18.01
N SER A 17 -31.68 12.40 -18.49
CA SER A 17 -33.07 12.83 -18.70
C SER A 17 -33.71 12.15 -19.92
N SER A 18 -34.89 11.55 -19.70
CA SER A 18 -35.77 11.05 -20.78
C SER A 18 -36.39 12.16 -21.62
N GLU A 19 -36.40 13.39 -21.11
CA GLU A 19 -37.03 14.59 -21.71
C GLU A 19 -36.00 15.57 -22.30
N ALA A 20 -34.79 15.11 -22.63
CA ALA A 20 -33.69 16.00 -23.03
C ALA A 20 -34.02 16.95 -24.20
N ARG A 21 -34.87 16.53 -25.15
CA ARG A 21 -35.27 17.38 -26.28
C ARG A 21 -36.16 18.54 -25.85
N SER A 22 -37.19 18.29 -25.04
CA SER A 22 -38.11 19.33 -24.56
C SER A 22 -37.43 20.29 -23.58
N ILE A 23 -36.51 19.79 -22.76
CA ILE A 23 -35.68 20.64 -21.90
C ILE A 23 -34.81 21.56 -22.76
N GLY A 24 -34.13 21.02 -23.78
CA GLY A 24 -33.31 21.82 -24.70
C GLY A 24 -34.11 22.93 -25.39
N GLU A 25 -35.28 22.61 -25.94
CA GLU A 25 -36.18 23.61 -26.57
C GLU A 25 -36.66 24.68 -25.57
N HIS A 26 -36.90 24.29 -24.31
CA HIS A 26 -37.29 25.23 -23.26
C HIS A 26 -36.14 26.17 -22.86
N LEU A 27 -34.91 25.66 -22.78
CA LEU A 27 -33.73 26.46 -22.46
C LEU A 27 -33.47 27.56 -23.51
N GLU A 28 -33.84 27.33 -24.78
CA GLU A 28 -33.76 28.35 -25.83
C GLU A 28 -34.79 29.48 -25.67
N GLN A 29 -35.90 29.20 -24.97
CA GLN A 29 -37.05 30.11 -24.86
C GLN A 29 -37.17 30.77 -23.47
N CYS A 30 -36.51 30.22 -22.46
CA CYS A 30 -36.61 30.65 -21.07
C CYS A 30 -35.22 30.98 -20.48
N GLU A 31 -34.94 32.28 -20.34
CA GLU A 31 -33.69 32.79 -19.79
C GLU A 31 -33.44 32.31 -18.34
N GLU A 32 -34.47 32.27 -17.50
CA GLU A 32 -34.36 31.80 -16.11
C GLU A 32 -33.88 30.34 -16.05
N CYS A 33 -34.48 29.44 -16.83
CA CYS A 33 -34.04 28.05 -16.86
C CYS A 33 -32.65 27.89 -17.50
N ALA A 34 -32.30 28.71 -18.50
CA ALA A 34 -30.96 28.74 -19.08
C ALA A 34 -29.89 29.13 -18.05
N THR A 35 -30.15 30.16 -17.23
CA THR A 35 -29.21 30.59 -16.18
C THR A 35 -29.05 29.52 -15.09
N LEU A 36 -30.14 28.87 -14.67
CA LEU A 36 -30.08 27.77 -13.71
C LEU A 36 -29.31 26.57 -14.26
N ALA A 37 -29.57 26.17 -15.50
CA ALA A 37 -28.87 25.06 -16.15
C ALA A 37 -27.36 25.32 -16.27
N GLU A 38 -26.93 26.54 -16.62
CA GLU A 38 -25.51 26.89 -16.69
C GLU A 38 -24.85 26.86 -15.31
N SER A 39 -25.56 27.27 -14.24
CA SER A 39 -25.04 27.19 -12.88
C SER A 39 -24.79 25.73 -12.43
N VAL A 40 -25.68 24.81 -12.80
CA VAL A 40 -25.53 23.37 -12.59
C VAL A 40 -24.34 22.82 -13.39
N ALA A 41 -24.25 23.18 -14.68
CA ALA A 41 -23.15 22.76 -15.54
C ALA A 41 -21.80 23.23 -15.00
N GLN A 42 -21.72 24.46 -14.50
CA GLN A 42 -20.50 25.00 -13.91
C GLN A 42 -20.04 24.21 -12.69
N THR A 43 -20.97 23.82 -11.82
CA THR A 43 -20.67 22.98 -10.65
C THR A 43 -20.15 21.61 -11.08
N LEU A 44 -20.78 20.97 -12.06
CA LEU A 44 -20.35 19.67 -12.57
C LEU A 44 -18.97 19.71 -13.25
N ARG A 45 -18.64 20.80 -13.94
CA ARG A 45 -17.32 21.00 -14.56
C ARG A 45 -16.18 20.99 -13.53
N VAL A 46 -16.40 21.51 -12.32
CA VAL A 46 -15.39 21.48 -11.23
C VAL A 46 -15.02 20.04 -10.86
N PHE A 47 -16.00 19.13 -10.81
CA PHE A 47 -15.76 17.71 -10.52
C PHE A 47 -15.21 16.92 -11.71
N SER A 48 -15.40 17.43 -12.93
CA SER A 48 -15.05 16.73 -14.18
C SER A 48 -13.70 17.15 -14.77
N ALA A 49 -12.98 18.08 -14.12
CA ALA A 49 -11.82 18.75 -14.70
C ALA A 49 -10.56 17.87 -14.81
N GLU A 50 -10.47 16.78 -14.06
CA GLU A 50 -9.35 15.84 -14.15
C GLU A 50 -9.68 14.72 -15.16
N PRO A 51 -9.07 14.69 -16.35
CA PRO A 51 -9.29 13.60 -17.29
C PRO A 51 -8.81 12.29 -16.65
N VAL A 52 -9.72 11.32 -16.48
CA VAL A 52 -9.33 9.97 -16.06
C VAL A 52 -8.33 9.45 -17.10
N PRO A 53 -7.06 9.16 -16.72
CA PRO A 53 -6.07 8.70 -17.67
C PRO A 53 -6.60 7.43 -18.35
N MET A 54 -6.75 7.46 -19.68
CA MET A 54 -7.14 6.29 -20.47
C MET A 54 -6.08 5.20 -20.27
N ARG A 55 -6.39 4.19 -19.45
CA ARG A 55 -5.54 3.01 -19.28
C ARG A 55 -5.69 2.13 -20.51
N THR A 56 -4.58 1.80 -21.18
CA THR A 56 -4.62 0.86 -22.30
C THR A 56 -4.91 -0.56 -21.80
N PRO A 57 -5.42 -1.47 -22.64
CA PRO A 57 -5.61 -2.88 -22.27
C PRO A 57 -4.33 -3.54 -21.75
N VAL A 58 -3.17 -3.12 -22.26
CA VAL A 58 -1.85 -3.57 -21.81
C VAL A 58 -1.54 -3.10 -20.40
N ASP A 59 -1.92 -1.87 -20.04
CA ASP A 59 -1.76 -1.34 -18.68
C ASP A 59 -2.64 -2.09 -17.68
N MET A 60 -3.84 -2.51 -18.09
CA MET A 60 -4.74 -3.29 -17.24
C MET A 60 -4.18 -4.69 -16.96
N ASP A 61 -3.66 -5.38 -17.98
CA ASP A 61 -3.06 -6.71 -17.79
C ASP A 61 -1.82 -6.66 -16.89
N LEU A 62 -0.97 -5.65 -17.07
CA LEU A 62 0.20 -5.45 -16.21
C LEU A 62 -0.21 -5.08 -14.77
N SER A 63 -1.26 -4.28 -14.60
CA SER A 63 -1.82 -3.95 -13.28
C SER A 63 -2.41 -5.19 -12.61
N TRP A 64 -3.15 -6.01 -13.35
CA TRP A 64 -3.74 -7.26 -12.87
C TRP A 64 -2.70 -8.33 -12.54
N GLN A 65 -1.60 -8.41 -13.31
CA GLN A 65 -0.49 -9.30 -13.01
C GLN A 65 0.23 -8.88 -11.72
N ARG A 66 0.40 -7.58 -11.47
CA ARG A 66 0.95 -7.07 -10.20
C ARG A 66 0.03 -7.40 -9.02
N LEU A 67 -1.29 -7.24 -9.19
CA LEU A 67 -2.27 -7.54 -8.13
C LEU A 67 -2.42 -9.05 -7.86
N ARG A 68 -2.28 -9.91 -8.88
CA ARG A 68 -2.49 -11.36 -8.75
C ARG A 68 -1.58 -12.02 -7.72
N GLY A 69 -0.33 -11.57 -7.60
CA GLY A 69 0.60 -12.07 -6.59
C GLY A 69 0.12 -11.80 -5.15
N ASN A 70 -0.60 -10.68 -4.96
CA ASN A 70 -1.08 -10.25 -3.66
C ASN A 70 -2.43 -10.89 -3.27
N LEU A 71 -3.20 -11.42 -4.23
CA LEU A 71 -4.47 -12.10 -3.96
C LEU A 71 -4.29 -13.46 -3.27
N ALA A 72 -3.15 -14.14 -3.47
CA ALA A 72 -2.83 -15.40 -2.78
C ALA A 72 -2.70 -15.23 -1.24
N VAL A 73 -2.54 -14.00 -0.75
CA VAL A 73 -2.55 -13.68 0.69
C VAL A 73 -3.96 -13.68 1.27
N LEU A 74 -4.99 -13.36 0.46
CA LEU A 74 -6.40 -13.45 0.85
C LEU A 74 -6.93 -14.88 0.78
N GLU A 75 -6.31 -15.72 -0.05
CA GLU A 75 -6.51 -17.17 0.01
C GLU A 75 -5.76 -17.72 1.23
N ALA A 76 -6.43 -17.70 2.39
CA ALA A 76 -5.93 -18.29 3.62
C ALA A 76 -5.31 -19.67 3.32
N ALA A 77 -3.98 -19.76 3.40
CA ALA A 77 -3.24 -20.95 3.02
C ALA A 77 -3.88 -22.19 3.67
N PRO A 78 -4.23 -23.24 2.91
CA PRO A 78 -4.87 -24.41 3.49
C PRO A 78 -3.91 -24.97 4.54
N LYS A 79 -4.33 -24.94 5.81
CA LYS A 79 -3.56 -25.47 6.94
C LYS A 79 -3.25 -26.93 6.66
N LYS A 80 -2.07 -27.20 6.10
CA LYS A 80 -1.60 -28.57 5.86
C LYS A 80 -1.48 -29.23 7.24
N LYS A 81 -2.46 -30.10 7.53
CA LYS A 81 -2.60 -30.89 8.75
C LYS A 81 -1.31 -31.65 8.99
N ARG A 82 -0.45 -31.09 9.86
CA ARG A 82 0.87 -31.60 10.26
C ARG A 82 0.76 -32.82 11.20
N TRP A 83 -0.21 -33.71 10.93
CA TRP A 83 -0.53 -34.88 11.74
C TRP A 83 0.10 -36.17 11.16
N PHE A 84 0.30 -36.29 9.84
CA PHE A 84 0.79 -37.55 9.26
C PHE A 84 2.32 -37.76 9.26
N SER A 85 3.12 -36.82 9.78
CA SER A 85 4.59 -36.92 9.74
C SER A 85 5.21 -37.68 10.93
N LEU A 86 4.44 -38.12 11.91
CA LEU A 86 4.96 -38.82 13.10
C LEU A 86 4.73 -40.33 13.09
N TRP A 87 4.17 -40.90 12.02
CA TRP A 87 3.82 -42.32 11.99
C TRP A 87 4.14 -43.00 10.65
N VAL A 88 5.39 -42.93 10.21
CA VAL A 88 5.92 -43.91 9.23
C VAL A 88 7.32 -44.35 9.67
N TRP A 89 7.46 -45.67 9.81
CA TRP A 89 8.40 -46.48 10.58
C TRP A 89 9.92 -46.36 10.35
N PRO A 90 10.73 -46.85 11.33
CA PRO A 90 12.18 -47.07 11.22
C PRO A 90 12.50 -48.40 10.50
N ALA A 91 12.07 -48.55 9.24
CA ALA A 91 12.34 -49.75 8.43
C ALA A 91 13.27 -49.51 7.23
N ALA A 92 13.82 -48.29 7.08
CA ALA A 92 14.70 -47.92 5.98
C ALA A 92 16.21 -47.90 6.34
N GLY A 93 16.60 -48.49 7.47
CA GLY A 93 18.01 -48.52 7.91
C GLY A 93 18.82 -49.74 7.46
N ALA A 94 18.17 -50.83 7.01
CA ALA A 94 18.85 -52.10 6.77
C ALA A 94 19.37 -52.29 5.33
N LEU A 95 18.84 -51.56 4.34
CA LEU A 95 19.21 -51.76 2.93
C LEU A 95 20.42 -50.92 2.47
N THR A 96 20.77 -49.85 3.18
CA THR A 96 21.90 -48.97 2.79
C THR A 96 23.27 -49.54 3.19
N ALA A 97 23.36 -50.32 4.28
CA ALA A 97 24.63 -50.89 4.74
C ALA A 97 25.20 -51.96 3.78
N ALA A 98 24.34 -52.76 3.13
CA ALA A 98 24.78 -53.82 2.22
C ALA A 98 25.40 -53.26 0.92
N VAL A 99 24.88 -52.13 0.43
CA VAL A 99 25.36 -51.48 -0.81
C VAL A 99 26.75 -50.85 -0.60
N VAL A 100 26.99 -50.26 0.59
CA VAL A 100 28.29 -49.64 0.90
C VAL A 100 29.41 -50.68 1.02
N VAL A 101 29.14 -51.86 1.59
CA VAL A 101 30.13 -52.94 1.70
C VAL A 101 30.52 -53.50 0.32
N MET A 102 29.55 -53.67 -0.60
CA MET A 102 29.81 -54.11 -1.98
C MET A 102 30.66 -53.10 -2.77
N ILE A 103 30.43 -51.79 -2.59
CA ILE A 103 31.18 -50.74 -3.28
C ILE A 103 32.62 -50.66 -2.76
N VAL A 104 32.84 -50.75 -1.45
CA VAL A 104 34.18 -50.69 -0.85
C VAL A 104 35.03 -51.92 -1.22
N LEU A 105 34.42 -53.11 -1.30
CA LEU A 105 35.14 -54.32 -1.73
C LEU A 105 35.46 -54.29 -3.24
N GLY A 106 34.58 -53.71 -4.07
CA GLY A 106 34.81 -53.52 -5.50
C GLY A 106 35.88 -52.47 -5.84
N LEU A 107 36.03 -51.42 -5.04
CA LEU A 107 37.07 -50.39 -5.22
C LEU A 107 38.46 -50.88 -4.79
N ARG A 108 38.57 -51.76 -3.79
CA ARG A 108 39.86 -52.30 -3.31
C ARG A 108 40.58 -53.22 -4.31
N ILE A 109 39.85 -53.86 -5.21
CA ILE A 109 40.41 -54.76 -6.24
C ILE A 109 40.86 -53.98 -7.49
N ARG A 110 40.34 -52.76 -7.68
CA ARG A 110 40.61 -51.91 -8.86
C ARG A 110 41.79 -50.94 -8.70
N HIS A 111 42.39 -50.84 -7.52
CA HIS A 111 43.53 -49.94 -7.27
C HIS A 111 44.91 -50.61 -7.42
N ALA A 112 45.01 -51.80 -8.02
CA ALA A 112 46.29 -52.45 -8.29
C ALA A 112 46.88 -52.13 -9.68
N GLU A 113 46.21 -51.35 -10.54
CA GLU A 113 46.69 -51.03 -11.88
C GLU A 113 46.69 -49.52 -12.16
N GLN A 114 47.87 -48.91 -11.90
CA GLN A 114 48.54 -47.96 -12.80
C GLN A 114 48.07 -46.47 -12.87
N PRO A 115 48.86 -45.54 -13.44
CA PRO A 115 49.71 -44.63 -12.66
C PRO A 115 49.48 -43.12 -12.95
N ALA A 116 50.38 -42.32 -12.39
CA ALA A 116 50.50 -40.86 -12.37
C ALA A 116 50.35 -40.12 -13.72
N GLY A 117 49.79 -38.90 -13.64
CA GLY A 117 50.02 -37.83 -14.60
C GLY A 117 48.97 -36.71 -14.56
N GLY A 118 49.42 -35.45 -14.38
CA GLY A 118 48.80 -34.31 -15.06
C GLY A 118 48.09 -33.24 -14.23
N GLN A 119 48.89 -32.27 -13.78
CA GLN A 119 48.67 -30.81 -13.80
C GLN A 119 47.52 -30.16 -13.00
N GLU A 120 47.99 -29.31 -12.10
CA GLU A 120 47.26 -28.28 -11.36
C GLU A 120 46.92 -27.09 -12.28
N THR A 121 45.64 -26.70 -12.32
CA THR A 121 45.23 -25.36 -12.73
C THR A 121 44.40 -24.74 -11.61
N THR A 122 45.03 -23.85 -10.85
CA THR A 122 44.39 -22.99 -9.86
C THR A 122 43.49 -21.99 -10.57
N THR A 123 42.25 -22.38 -10.83
CA THR A 123 41.15 -21.43 -11.11
C THR A 123 40.38 -21.25 -9.82
N GLN A 124 40.59 -20.09 -9.19
CA GLN A 124 39.86 -19.63 -8.02
C GLN A 124 38.37 -19.49 -8.40
N ARG A 125 37.64 -20.58 -8.24
CA ARG A 125 36.20 -20.65 -8.45
C ARG A 125 35.56 -19.96 -7.26
N ALA A 126 35.19 -18.69 -7.44
CA ALA A 126 34.33 -17.98 -6.48
C ALA A 126 33.20 -18.95 -6.10
N SER A 127 33.11 -19.24 -4.81
CA SER A 127 32.21 -20.29 -4.35
C SER A 127 30.79 -19.88 -4.74
N VAL A 128 29.99 -20.85 -5.19
CA VAL A 128 28.58 -20.60 -5.53
C VAL A 128 27.85 -19.96 -4.33
N THR A 129 28.35 -20.20 -3.11
CA THR A 129 27.94 -19.55 -1.86
C THR A 129 28.23 -18.04 -1.80
N ASP A 130 29.33 -17.53 -2.38
CA ASP A 130 29.62 -16.09 -2.43
C ASP A 130 28.76 -15.38 -3.48
N VAL A 131 28.53 -16.03 -4.62
CA VAL A 131 27.61 -15.53 -5.66
C VAL A 131 26.16 -15.56 -5.14
N LEU A 132 25.78 -16.62 -4.41
CA LEU A 132 24.49 -16.72 -3.71
C LEU A 132 24.36 -15.64 -2.63
N LYS A 133 25.39 -15.34 -1.84
CA LYS A 133 25.36 -14.24 -0.87
C LYS A 133 25.16 -12.88 -1.55
N SER A 134 25.79 -12.67 -2.72
CA SER A 134 25.64 -11.44 -3.52
C SER A 134 24.31 -11.31 -4.29
N LEU A 135 23.59 -12.42 -4.49
CA LEU A 135 22.27 -12.49 -5.11
C LEU A 135 21.15 -12.41 -4.06
N VAL A 136 21.34 -13.01 -2.89
CA VAL A 136 20.40 -12.96 -1.77
C VAL A 136 20.38 -11.56 -1.14
N GLY A 137 21.51 -10.84 -1.11
CA GLY A 137 21.55 -9.45 -0.65
C GLY A 137 20.81 -8.45 -1.56
N ARG A 138 20.45 -8.84 -2.79
CA ARG A 138 19.79 -7.96 -3.77
C ARG A 138 18.27 -8.12 -3.88
N HIS A 139 17.70 -9.11 -3.18
CA HIS A 139 16.28 -9.44 -3.30
C HIS A 139 15.46 -9.16 -2.04
N GLN A 140 16.03 -8.48 -1.05
CA GLN A 140 15.28 -7.92 0.08
C GLN A 140 14.65 -6.58 -0.32
N GLN A 141 13.98 -6.51 -1.47
CA GLN A 141 13.01 -5.44 -1.71
C GLN A 141 11.78 -5.80 -0.89
N ALA A 142 11.67 -5.18 0.28
CA ALA A 142 10.51 -5.24 1.13
C ALA A 142 9.27 -4.96 0.27
N HIS A 143 8.37 -5.94 0.19
CA HIS A 143 7.06 -5.71 -0.40
C HIS A 143 6.37 -4.60 0.39
N PRO A 144 5.82 -3.58 -0.27
CA PRO A 144 5.02 -2.59 0.41
C PRO A 144 3.73 -3.28 0.89
N ILE A 145 3.59 -3.41 2.22
CA ILE A 145 2.32 -3.81 2.86
C ILE A 145 1.32 -2.66 2.78
N ASN A 146 1.82 -1.43 2.66
CA ASN A 146 1.05 -0.18 2.61
C ASN A 146 1.09 0.27 1.14
N GLY A 147 -0.04 0.57 0.49
CA GLY A 147 -0.20 0.68 -0.98
C GLY A 147 0.70 1.67 -1.74
N HIS A 148 1.70 2.26 -1.10
CA HIS A 148 2.66 3.22 -1.61
C HIS A 148 4.03 2.53 -1.71
N GLY A 149 4.96 3.03 -2.52
CA GLY A 149 6.30 2.44 -2.62
C GLY A 149 7.03 2.35 -1.26
N PRO A 150 8.22 1.75 -1.18
CA PRO A 150 8.99 1.78 0.06
C PRO A 150 9.10 3.22 0.56
N LEU A 151 8.73 3.44 1.83
CA LEU A 151 8.94 4.73 2.49
C LEU A 151 10.42 5.09 2.39
N THR A 152 10.69 6.34 2.07
CA THR A 152 12.06 6.81 1.87
C THR A 152 12.86 6.60 3.14
N ASP A 153 14.10 6.15 3.00
CA ASP A 153 15.10 6.13 4.07
C ASP A 153 15.83 7.48 4.19
N VAL A 154 15.45 8.44 3.35
CA VAL A 154 15.99 9.79 3.32
C VAL A 154 15.29 10.59 4.42
N PRO A 155 16.03 11.07 5.42
CA PRO A 155 15.42 11.83 6.50
C PRO A 155 14.94 13.20 6.04
N SER A 156 13.89 13.69 6.67
CA SER A 156 13.50 15.08 6.60
C SER A 156 14.28 15.85 7.68
N ASP A 157 15.28 16.66 7.28
CA ASP A 157 16.11 17.45 8.21
C ASP A 157 15.32 18.58 8.95
N ASP A 158 13.98 18.59 8.88
CA ASP A 158 13.13 19.61 9.49
C ASP A 158 12.60 19.17 10.87
N PRO A 159 13.05 19.76 11.98
CA PRO A 159 12.57 19.41 13.32
C PRO A 159 11.07 19.68 13.54
N GLN A 160 10.44 20.49 12.68
CA GLN A 160 9.00 20.74 12.76
C GLN A 160 8.18 19.55 12.24
N ILE A 161 8.69 18.82 11.25
CA ILE A 161 8.01 17.66 10.69
C ILE A 161 8.04 16.47 11.66
N SER A 162 9.17 16.26 12.35
CA SER A 162 9.30 15.17 13.32
C SER A 162 8.37 15.40 14.50
N ALA A 163 8.28 16.64 15.01
CA ALA A 163 7.32 17.03 16.05
C ALA A 163 5.86 16.87 15.60
N HIS A 164 5.57 17.13 14.32
CA HIS A 164 4.25 16.91 13.72
C HIS A 164 3.90 15.43 13.65
N LEU A 165 4.80 14.59 13.13
CA LEU A 165 4.61 13.13 13.06
C LEU A 165 4.45 12.50 14.45
N ASP A 166 5.25 12.94 15.42
CA ASP A 166 5.14 12.58 16.84
C ASP A 166 3.77 12.93 17.44
N SER A 167 3.23 14.10 17.09
CA SER A 167 1.94 14.56 17.60
C SER A 167 0.78 13.80 16.93
N ALA A 168 0.89 13.52 15.64
CA ALA A 168 -0.05 12.71 14.90
C ALA A 168 -0.08 11.25 15.40
N GLU A 169 1.07 10.60 15.59
CA GLU A 169 1.13 9.24 16.13
C GLU A 169 0.46 9.16 17.50
N ARG A 170 0.74 10.12 18.39
CA ARG A 170 0.13 10.19 19.72
C ARG A 170 -1.38 10.34 19.64
N LEU A 171 -1.89 11.28 18.85
CA LEU A 171 -3.32 11.49 18.66
C LEU A 171 -4.01 10.22 18.14
N LEU A 172 -3.50 9.66 17.03
CA LEU A 172 -4.08 8.48 16.40
C LEU A 172 -4.02 7.25 17.32
N THR A 173 -2.97 7.13 18.13
CA THR A 173 -2.88 6.08 19.14
C THR A 173 -3.95 6.25 20.21
N THR A 174 -4.18 7.47 20.72
CA THR A 174 -5.26 7.76 21.67
C THR A 174 -6.62 7.38 21.09
N VAL A 175 -6.93 7.88 19.89
CA VAL A 175 -8.18 7.56 19.16
C VAL A 175 -8.39 6.06 18.96
N ASN A 176 -7.31 5.31 18.73
CA ASN A 176 -7.38 3.87 18.55
C ASN A 176 -7.74 3.10 19.84
N HIS A 177 -7.41 3.65 21.01
CA HIS A 177 -7.69 3.02 22.30
C HIS A 177 -8.98 3.52 22.96
N GLU A 178 -9.48 4.70 22.58
CA GLU A 178 -10.71 5.26 23.15
C GLU A 178 -11.98 4.67 22.53
N GLU A 179 -12.94 4.33 23.39
CA GLU A 179 -14.26 3.86 23.01
C GLU A 179 -15.31 4.98 23.17
N GLY A 180 -16.19 5.12 22.19
CA GLY A 180 -17.23 6.16 22.19
C GLY A 180 -16.90 7.38 21.33
N PRO A 181 -17.72 8.44 21.43
CA PRO A 181 -17.54 9.67 20.67
C PRO A 181 -16.26 10.42 21.10
N LEU A 182 -15.63 11.11 20.15
CA LEU A 182 -14.45 11.94 20.38
C LEU A 182 -14.81 13.15 21.24
N ASP A 183 -13.98 13.43 22.24
CA ASP A 183 -14.07 14.66 23.03
C ASP A 183 -13.61 15.88 22.22
N GLU A 184 -14.03 17.06 22.66
CA GLU A 184 -13.76 18.31 21.96
C GLU A 184 -12.25 18.65 21.91
N ALA A 185 -11.48 18.26 22.93
CA ALA A 185 -10.04 18.52 22.96
C ALA A 185 -9.30 17.69 21.89
N THR A 186 -9.64 16.41 21.72
CA THR A 186 -9.08 15.56 20.67
C THR A 186 -9.48 16.05 19.28
N ARG A 187 -10.72 16.53 19.10
CA ARG A 187 -11.18 17.14 17.84
C ARG A 187 -10.40 18.41 17.51
N ALA A 188 -10.21 19.31 18.48
CA ALA A 188 -9.41 20.52 18.29
C ALA A 188 -7.94 20.21 17.97
N GLN A 189 -7.37 19.14 18.57
CA GLN A 189 -6.02 18.69 18.26
C GLN A 189 -5.92 18.10 16.84
N ALA A 190 -6.94 17.35 16.39
CA ALA A 190 -7.01 16.85 15.02
C ALA A 190 -7.08 18.01 14.00
N HIS A 191 -7.86 19.05 14.31
CA HIS A 191 -7.97 20.27 13.49
C HIS A 191 -6.62 20.98 13.31
N ASP A 192 -5.88 21.22 14.39
CA ASP A 192 -4.56 21.87 14.34
C ASP A 192 -3.54 21.04 13.53
N LEU A 193 -3.55 19.72 13.70
CA LEU A 193 -2.71 18.83 12.90
C LEU A 193 -3.10 18.85 11.42
N LEU A 194 -4.39 18.91 11.10
CA LEU A 194 -4.85 18.95 9.71
C LEU A 194 -4.31 20.19 8.96
N LEU A 195 -4.37 21.36 9.60
CA LEU A 195 -3.87 22.61 9.02
C LEU A 195 -2.37 22.55 8.74
N LYS A 196 -1.59 21.97 9.66
CA LYS A 196 -0.12 21.80 9.49
C LYS A 196 0.21 20.73 8.46
N ASN A 197 -0.56 19.64 8.42
CA ASN A 197 -0.34 18.51 7.54
C ASN A 197 -0.39 18.89 6.05
N ALA A 198 -1.26 19.84 5.68
CA ALA A 198 -1.33 20.35 4.31
C ALA A 198 0.00 20.95 3.83
N VAL A 199 0.70 21.68 4.72
CA VAL A 199 2.01 22.29 4.41
C VAL A 199 3.06 21.19 4.21
N TYR A 200 3.15 20.23 5.13
CA TYR A 200 4.13 19.14 5.01
C TYR A 200 3.90 18.25 3.79
N THR A 201 2.63 17.99 3.44
CA THR A 201 2.28 17.24 2.24
C THR A 201 2.79 17.95 0.98
N GLN A 202 2.60 19.27 0.90
CA GLN A 202 3.09 20.07 -0.22
C GLN A 202 4.62 20.07 -0.27
N THR A 203 5.29 20.27 0.87
CA THR A 203 6.76 20.24 0.97
C THR A 203 7.35 18.89 0.56
N ALA A 204 6.70 17.77 0.90
CA ALA A 204 7.12 16.44 0.46
C ALA A 204 6.98 16.28 -1.07
N ARG A 205 5.86 16.74 -1.65
CA ARG A 205 5.64 16.75 -3.12
C ARG A 205 6.68 17.60 -3.85
N ASP A 206 6.97 18.79 -3.35
CA ASP A 206 7.93 19.73 -3.96
C ASP A 206 9.35 19.17 -3.92
N ARG A 207 9.70 18.37 -2.90
CA ARG A 207 10.96 17.63 -2.80
C ARG A 207 11.00 16.35 -3.67
N GLY A 208 9.87 15.94 -4.24
CA GLY A 208 9.73 14.70 -4.98
C GLY A 208 9.65 13.45 -4.11
N ASP A 209 9.48 13.60 -2.78
CA ASP A 209 9.24 12.48 -1.88
C ASP A 209 7.76 12.08 -1.94
N LEU A 210 7.44 11.29 -2.96
CA LEU A 210 6.08 10.83 -3.21
C LEU A 210 5.62 9.82 -2.15
N ALA A 211 6.52 9.09 -1.49
CA ALA A 211 6.14 8.12 -0.48
C ALA A 211 5.71 8.82 0.81
N GLU A 212 6.50 9.78 1.29
CA GLU A 212 6.16 10.66 2.40
C GLU A 212 4.87 11.44 2.12
N ALA A 213 4.77 12.05 0.93
CA ALA A 213 3.59 12.82 0.53
C ALA A 213 2.30 12.01 0.59
N VAL A 214 2.32 10.73 0.24
CA VAL A 214 1.12 9.90 0.27
C VAL A 214 0.76 9.46 1.69
N VAL A 215 1.75 9.16 2.54
CA VAL A 215 1.46 8.92 3.97
C VAL A 215 0.82 10.16 4.61
N LEU A 216 1.34 11.35 4.29
CA LEU A 216 0.76 12.60 4.77
C LEU A 216 -0.63 12.87 4.18
N ASP A 217 -0.91 12.50 2.92
CA ASP A 217 -2.26 12.57 2.34
C ASP A 217 -3.25 11.65 3.08
N ASN A 218 -2.83 10.41 3.35
CA ASN A 218 -3.60 9.44 4.12
C ASN A 218 -3.87 9.95 5.54
N LEU A 219 -2.86 10.53 6.20
CA LEU A 219 -3.04 11.19 7.49
C LEU A 219 -4.07 12.32 7.39
N GLY A 220 -4.01 13.15 6.35
CA GLY A 220 -4.95 14.24 6.12
C GLY A 220 -6.39 13.77 6.02
N ARG A 221 -6.66 12.66 5.31
CA ARG A 221 -8.00 12.06 5.21
C ARG A 221 -8.53 11.61 6.56
N VAL A 222 -7.70 10.93 7.35
CA VAL A 222 -8.07 10.49 8.70
C VAL A 222 -8.34 11.69 9.61
N LEU A 223 -7.51 12.73 9.56
CA LEU A 223 -7.69 13.94 10.36
C LEU A 223 -8.96 14.70 9.99
N ILE A 224 -9.33 14.78 8.70
CA ILE A 224 -10.63 15.33 8.27
C ILE A 224 -11.79 14.50 8.86
N GLY A 225 -11.66 13.18 8.83
CA GLY A 225 -12.62 12.28 9.44
C GLY A 225 -12.78 12.50 10.95
N LEU A 226 -11.68 12.78 11.65
CA LEU A 226 -11.68 13.13 13.08
C LEU A 226 -12.31 14.50 13.35
N ASP A 227 -11.96 15.51 12.56
CA ASP A 227 -12.43 16.88 12.70
C ASP A 227 -13.96 16.99 12.48
N HIS A 228 -14.49 16.16 11.58
CA HIS A 228 -15.91 16.17 11.21
C HIS A 228 -16.68 14.95 11.73
N ALA A 229 -16.09 14.15 12.64
CA ALA A 229 -16.76 12.97 13.18
C ALA A 229 -18.05 13.37 13.91
N PRO A 230 -19.23 12.86 13.50
CA PRO A 230 -20.46 13.11 14.23
C PRO A 230 -20.34 12.50 15.64
N GLU A 231 -21.03 13.09 16.63
CA GLU A 231 -21.05 12.64 18.04
C GLU A 231 -21.80 11.30 18.23
N THR A 232 -21.48 10.31 17.41
CA THR A 232 -22.08 8.97 17.46
C THR A 232 -20.98 7.92 17.64
N PRO A 233 -21.19 6.88 18.46
CA PRO A 233 -20.17 5.85 18.66
C PRO A 233 -19.78 5.06 17.39
N LYS A 234 -20.62 5.07 16.35
CA LYS A 234 -20.41 4.29 15.12
C LYS A 234 -19.41 4.94 14.16
N SER A 235 -19.34 6.28 14.12
CA SER A 235 -18.42 7.03 13.24
C SER A 235 -16.96 6.82 13.64
N THR A 236 -16.68 6.83 14.94
CA THR A 236 -15.34 6.60 15.49
C THR A 236 -14.83 5.18 15.26
N TRP A 237 -15.72 4.18 15.19
CA TRP A 237 -15.33 2.79 14.88
C TRP A 237 -14.89 2.63 13.41
N GLN A 238 -15.62 3.25 12.48
CA GLN A 238 -15.29 3.18 11.06
C GLN A 238 -13.93 3.81 10.77
N LEU A 239 -13.65 4.94 11.41
CA LEU A 239 -12.37 5.64 11.30
C LEU A 239 -11.20 4.81 11.88
N ARG A 240 -11.42 4.14 13.01
CA ARG A 240 -10.43 3.18 13.57
C ARG A 240 -10.17 2.01 12.64
N LEU A 241 -11.21 1.49 11.97
CA LEU A 241 -11.05 0.41 11.01
C LEU A 241 -10.21 0.85 9.80
N GLU A 242 -10.46 2.05 9.27
CA GLU A 242 -9.72 2.64 8.16
C GLU A 242 -8.24 2.86 8.53
N MET A 243 -7.97 3.52 9.67
CA MET A 243 -6.62 3.72 10.19
C MET A 243 -5.81 2.42 10.34
N ASN A 244 -6.45 1.36 10.83
CA ASN A 244 -5.79 0.07 11.05
C ASN A 244 -5.64 -0.75 9.76
N THR A 245 -6.55 -0.59 8.80
CA THR A 245 -6.51 -1.33 7.53
C THR A 245 -5.45 -0.75 6.61
N ASP A 246 -5.31 0.58 6.60
CA ASP A 246 -4.36 1.28 5.73
C ASP A 246 -2.94 1.34 6.30
N GLY A 247 -2.70 0.79 7.50
CA GLY A 247 -1.37 0.71 8.11
C GLY A 247 -0.79 2.06 8.53
N LEU A 248 -1.60 3.13 8.59
CA LEU A 248 -1.13 4.51 8.76
C LEU A 248 -0.26 4.72 10.00
N LEU A 249 -0.60 4.11 11.14
CA LEU A 249 0.21 4.20 12.37
C LEU A 249 1.60 3.60 12.19
N LEU A 250 1.73 2.54 11.40
CA LEU A 250 3.02 1.94 11.10
C LEU A 250 3.83 2.85 10.17
N ASP A 251 3.19 3.43 9.15
CA ASP A 251 3.85 4.35 8.22
C ASP A 251 4.38 5.60 8.93
N LEU A 252 3.58 6.21 9.80
CA LEU A 252 4.00 7.36 10.61
C LEU A 252 5.20 7.00 11.49
N ARG A 253 5.19 5.81 12.09
CA ARG A 253 6.30 5.35 12.94
C ARG A 253 7.58 5.14 12.13
N VAL A 254 7.49 4.64 10.90
CA VAL A 254 8.65 4.47 10.02
C VAL A 254 9.23 5.83 9.63
N LEU A 255 8.40 6.79 9.18
CA LEU A 255 8.86 8.13 8.82
C LEU A 255 9.55 8.83 10.02
N ARG A 256 8.92 8.76 11.20
CA ARG A 256 9.45 9.31 12.44
C ARG A 256 10.79 8.69 12.84
N GLN A 257 10.93 7.36 12.70
CA GLN A 257 12.19 6.67 12.97
C GLN A 257 13.29 7.08 11.98
N ASN A 258 12.95 7.35 10.71
CA ASN A 258 13.93 7.81 9.72
C ASN A 258 14.45 9.21 10.06
N ASP A 259 13.56 10.11 10.53
CA ASP A 259 13.94 11.44 11.00
C ASP A 259 14.83 11.39 12.25
N GLU A 260 14.51 10.55 13.24
CA GLU A 260 15.33 10.40 14.48
C GLU A 260 16.76 9.91 14.18
N HIS A 261 16.93 8.98 13.24
CA HIS A 261 18.26 8.45 12.87
C HIS A 261 19.15 9.49 12.19
N SER A 262 18.58 10.53 11.58
CA SER A 262 19.33 11.61 10.93
C SER A 262 19.90 12.61 11.92
N SER A 263 19.11 12.98 12.92
CA SER A 263 19.47 14.00 13.91
C SER A 263 20.59 13.55 14.86
N SER A 264 20.89 12.25 14.88
CA SER A 264 21.93 11.65 15.74
C SER A 264 23.29 11.41 15.05
N ARG A 265 23.41 11.67 13.75
CA ARG A 265 24.70 11.61 13.01
C ARG A 265 25.32 12.99 12.85
#